data_AF-A0A9W3ABM7-F1
#
_entry.id   AF-A0A9W3ABM7-F1
#
_cell.length_a   1.000
_cell.length_b   1.000
_cell.length_c   1.000
_cell.angle_alpha   90.00
_cell.angle_beta   90.00
_cell.angle_gamma   90.00
#
_symmetry.space_group_name_H-M   'P 1'
#
loop_
_entity.id
_entity.type
_entity.pdbx_description
1 polymer ?
#
loop_
_entity_poly.entity_id
_entity_poly.type
_entity_poly.pdbx_seq_one_letter_code
_entity_poly.pdbx_strand_id
1 'polypeptide(L)'
;MSDTVKKLSTCDSDKERGSEKKRGENKLASFILEILDSSNHILWTQYGPANASDIYNINTMQQKSVKSIVISVHGDLDVQVYALKNALVIARRTQGFATNVMAKGIPLHAMLVECLQSTWGLNCSSNCSINCFNQSCDKYSGICNEGCNGYVNPPLCTTECLQSTWGLNCSSNCSINCFNQSCDKYSGICNEGCNGYVNPPLCTTECLQSTWGLNCSSNCSINCFNQSCDKYSGICNEGCNGYVNPPLCTTECLQSTWGLNCSSNCSINCFNQSCDKYSGICNEGCNGYVNPPLCTTDV
;
A
#
# COMPACT_ATOMS: atom_id res chain seq x y z
N MET A 1 -60.97 -2.47 -11.54
CA MET A 1 -61.57 -3.26 -10.45
C MET A 1 -61.03 -2.73 -9.13
N SER A 2 -61.93 -2.64 -8.17
CA SER A 2 -61.79 -2.11 -6.81
C SER A 2 -60.43 -2.39 -6.18
N ASP A 3 -59.88 -1.41 -5.45
CA ASP A 3 -59.69 -1.58 -4.00
C ASP A 3 -59.24 -0.29 -3.32
N THR A 4 -60.25 0.38 -2.77
CA THR A 4 -60.29 0.92 -1.41
C THR A 4 -59.05 0.63 -0.56
N VAL A 5 -58.35 1.67 -0.11
CA VAL A 5 -57.59 1.58 1.14
C VAL A 5 -58.17 2.58 2.13
N LYS A 6 -58.69 1.98 3.20
CA LYS A 6 -59.45 2.56 4.31
C LYS A 6 -58.58 3.48 5.18
N LYS A 7 -59.20 4.60 5.56
CA LYS A 7 -59.35 5.17 6.92
C LYS A 7 -58.10 5.21 7.81
N LEU A 8 -57.50 6.40 7.92
CA LEU A 8 -56.68 6.79 9.09
C LEU A 8 -57.59 6.92 10.32
N SER A 9 -57.18 6.33 11.43
CA SER A 9 -57.79 6.50 12.74
C SER A 9 -57.32 7.81 13.38
N THR A 10 -58.29 8.61 13.84
CA THR A 10 -58.10 9.75 14.74
C THR A 10 -57.86 9.26 16.16
N CYS A 11 -56.81 9.74 16.82
CA CYS A 11 -56.72 9.71 18.27
C CYS A 11 -57.28 11.04 18.80
N ASP A 12 -58.49 10.98 19.35
CA ASP A 12 -59.04 12.00 20.25
C ASP A 12 -58.28 11.94 21.58
N SER A 13 -57.77 13.07 22.06
CA SER A 13 -57.65 13.36 23.50
C SER A 13 -57.56 14.85 23.75
N ASP A 14 -58.68 15.36 24.26
CA ASP A 14 -58.93 16.58 25.01
C ASP A 14 -57.85 17.09 26.00
N LYS A 15 -58.02 18.40 26.28
CA LYS A 15 -57.81 19.13 27.55
C LYS A 15 -56.49 19.88 27.84
N GLU A 16 -56.62 21.18 27.61
CA GLU A 16 -56.47 22.30 28.56
C GLU A 16 -55.10 22.84 29.01
N ARG A 17 -55.01 24.17 28.76
CA ARG A 17 -54.51 25.29 29.58
C ARG A 17 -53.03 25.37 29.95
N GLY A 18 -52.42 26.46 29.50
CA GLY A 18 -51.26 27.06 30.15
C GLY A 18 -50.45 27.95 29.22
N SER A 19 -50.81 29.24 29.18
CA SER A 19 -50.08 30.30 28.51
C SER A 19 -48.66 30.47 29.06
N GLU A 20 -47.63 30.41 28.21
CA GLU A 20 -46.45 31.28 28.30
C GLU A 20 -45.67 31.27 26.98
N LYS A 21 -45.64 32.42 26.31
CA LYS A 21 -44.91 32.65 25.06
C LYS A 21 -43.43 32.82 25.39
N LYS A 22 -42.60 31.79 25.17
CA LYS A 22 -41.13 31.90 25.13
C LYS A 22 -40.61 31.70 23.71
N ARG A 23 -39.57 32.49 23.43
CA ARG A 23 -38.91 32.78 22.16
C ARG A 23 -38.41 31.53 21.42
N GLY A 24 -39.21 31.05 20.47
CA GLY A 24 -38.83 30.40 19.20
C GLY A 24 -37.76 29.30 19.20
N GLU A 25 -38.10 28.10 19.68
CA GLU A 25 -37.41 26.87 19.26
C GLU A 25 -38.22 26.20 18.14
N ASN A 26 -37.59 25.98 16.97
CA ASN A 26 -38.17 25.32 15.79
C ASN A 26 -38.33 23.80 15.98
N LYS A 27 -39.05 23.37 17.03
CA LYS A 27 -39.29 21.95 17.31
C LYS A 27 -40.60 21.50 16.67
N LEU A 28 -40.52 20.54 15.76
CA LEU A 28 -41.70 19.78 15.31
C LEU A 28 -42.17 18.91 16.48
N ALA A 29 -43.48 18.94 16.76
CA ALA A 29 -44.11 17.97 17.65
C ALA A 29 -44.09 16.62 16.92
N SER A 30 -43.25 15.69 17.39
CA SER A 30 -43.22 14.25 17.06
C SER A 30 -43.73 13.77 15.69
N PHE A 31 -42.85 13.15 14.90
CA PHE A 31 -43.24 12.41 13.69
C PHE A 31 -42.75 10.96 13.73
N ILE A 32 -43.39 10.12 12.92
CA ILE A 32 -43.01 8.73 12.66
C ILE A 32 -42.75 8.58 11.16
N LEU A 33 -41.59 8.04 10.82
CA LEU A 33 -41.21 7.68 9.45
C LEU A 33 -41.20 6.16 9.31
N GLU A 34 -41.99 5.62 8.38
CA GLU A 34 -42.08 4.18 8.12
C GLU A 34 -41.74 3.86 6.66
N ILE A 35 -40.87 2.86 6.45
CA ILE A 35 -40.52 2.33 5.14
C ILE A 35 -41.23 1.00 4.95
N LEU A 36 -41.95 0.82 3.85
CA LEU A 36 -42.70 -0.41 3.57
C LEU A 36 -42.19 -1.16 2.33
N ASP A 37 -42.30 -2.49 2.38
CA ASP A 37 -42.01 -3.38 1.25
C ASP A 37 -43.15 -3.42 0.20
N SER A 38 -42.96 -4.21 -0.86
CA SER A 38 -43.95 -4.40 -1.93
C SER A 38 -45.30 -4.97 -1.46
N SER A 39 -45.29 -5.69 -0.34
CA SER A 39 -46.42 -6.36 0.31
C SER A 39 -47.00 -5.55 1.49
N ASN A 40 -46.56 -4.29 1.66
CA ASN A 40 -46.95 -3.37 2.72
C ASN A 40 -46.51 -3.81 4.14
N HIS A 41 -45.44 -4.58 4.28
CA HIS A 41 -44.80 -4.80 5.59
C HIS A 41 -43.85 -3.67 5.94
N ILE A 42 -43.86 -3.25 7.20
CA ILE A 42 -42.93 -2.23 7.71
C ILE A 42 -41.53 -2.86 7.78
N LEU A 43 -40.61 -2.31 7.01
CA LEU A 43 -39.19 -2.68 6.99
C LEU A 43 -38.39 -1.89 8.02
N TRP A 44 -38.78 -0.64 8.29
CA TRP A 44 -38.08 0.24 9.21
C TRP A 44 -38.97 1.36 9.72
N THR A 45 -38.77 1.76 10.97
CA THR A 45 -39.48 2.85 11.63
C THR A 45 -38.50 3.76 12.36
N GLN A 46 -38.64 5.08 12.22
CA GLN A 46 -37.94 6.05 13.05
C GLN A 46 -38.89 7.03 13.72
N TYR A 47 -38.61 7.22 15.01
CA TYR A 47 -39.26 8.18 15.88
C TYR A 47 -38.29 9.34 16.11
N GLY A 48 -38.76 10.57 15.93
CA GLY A 48 -37.95 11.74 16.24
C GLY A 48 -38.80 12.90 16.77
N PRO A 49 -38.25 13.72 17.68
CA PRO A 49 -38.40 15.16 17.58
C PRO A 49 -37.40 15.66 16.53
N ALA A 50 -37.85 16.44 15.54
CA ALA A 50 -36.94 17.05 14.57
C ALA A 50 -36.91 18.57 14.74
N ASN A 51 -35.71 19.13 14.65
CA ASN A 51 -35.61 20.51 14.19
C ASN A 51 -36.20 20.53 12.77
N ALA A 52 -36.96 21.57 12.43
CA ALA A 52 -37.75 21.64 11.19
C ALA A 52 -36.94 21.66 9.87
N SER A 53 -35.73 21.09 9.83
CA SER A 53 -34.77 21.17 8.72
C SER A 53 -33.90 19.91 8.56
N ASP A 54 -34.27 18.79 9.18
CA ASP A 54 -33.47 17.57 9.13
C ASP A 54 -33.63 16.86 7.77
N ILE A 55 -32.49 16.57 7.11
CA ILE A 55 -32.40 15.81 5.86
C ILE A 55 -32.20 14.34 6.22
N TYR A 56 -33.18 13.50 5.91
CA TYR A 56 -33.08 12.06 6.13
C TYR A 56 -32.57 11.39 4.85
N ASN A 57 -31.33 10.90 4.90
CA ASN A 57 -30.78 10.07 3.84
C ASN A 57 -31.43 8.69 3.89
N ILE A 58 -32.26 8.35 2.91
CA ILE A 58 -32.97 7.06 2.84
C ILE A 58 -32.07 6.02 2.16
N ASN A 59 -30.79 6.01 2.53
CA ASN A 59 -29.86 4.96 2.10
C ASN A 59 -30.18 3.70 2.90
N THR A 60 -31.22 2.98 2.48
CA THR A 60 -31.51 1.66 3.00
C THR A 60 -30.45 0.71 2.44
N MET A 61 -29.49 0.30 3.28
CA MET A 61 -28.62 -0.85 3.06
C MET A 61 -29.44 -2.16 3.01
N GLN A 62 -30.38 -2.30 2.08
CA GLN A 62 -31.14 -3.53 1.88
C GLN A 62 -31.51 -3.73 0.39
N GLN A 63 -31.29 -4.95 -0.10
CA GLN A 63 -31.55 -5.44 -1.46
C GLN A 63 -33.05 -5.58 -1.81
N LYS A 64 -33.95 -4.69 -1.37
CA LYS A 64 -35.39 -4.79 -1.68
C LYS A 64 -36.00 -3.46 -2.12
N SER A 65 -36.92 -3.54 -3.09
CA SER A 65 -37.64 -2.40 -3.66
C SER A 65 -38.58 -1.76 -2.63
N VAL A 66 -38.42 -0.46 -2.38
CA VAL A 66 -39.31 0.35 -1.53
C VAL A 66 -40.55 0.82 -2.31
N LYS A 67 -41.73 0.31 -1.99
CA LYS A 67 -42.96 0.65 -2.73
C LYS A 67 -43.56 2.00 -2.32
N SER A 68 -43.49 2.33 -1.03
CA SER A 68 -44.06 3.55 -0.46
C SER A 68 -43.36 3.92 0.83
N ILE A 69 -43.25 5.23 1.08
CA ILE A 69 -42.80 5.81 2.34
C ILE A 69 -44.02 6.49 2.96
N VAL A 70 -44.29 6.19 4.23
CA VAL A 70 -45.41 6.78 4.98
C VAL A 70 -44.83 7.65 6.08
N ILE A 71 -45.35 8.88 6.18
CA ILE A 71 -44.95 9.85 7.19
C ILE A 71 -46.20 10.24 7.97
N SER A 72 -46.18 9.96 9.26
CA SER A 72 -47.26 10.30 10.18
C SER A 72 -46.77 11.42 11.09
N VAL A 73 -47.36 12.61 10.94
CA VAL A 73 -47.03 13.80 11.75
C VAL A 73 -48.09 13.95 12.84
N HIS A 74 -47.67 14.00 14.10
CA HIS A 74 -48.57 14.18 15.24
C HIS A 74 -48.38 15.58 15.85
N GLY A 75 -49.28 16.50 15.49
CA GLY A 75 -49.27 17.90 15.95
C GLY A 75 -48.80 18.89 14.89
N ASP A 76 -49.35 20.11 14.97
CA ASP A 76 -49.18 21.30 14.11
C ASP A 76 -49.32 21.10 12.58
N LEU A 77 -50.33 21.77 11.99
CA LEU A 77 -50.77 21.62 10.59
C LEU A 77 -49.83 22.23 9.53
N ASP A 78 -48.67 22.76 9.92
CA ASP A 78 -47.76 23.56 9.08
C ASP A 78 -46.49 22.81 8.66
N VAL A 79 -46.62 21.61 8.08
CA VAL A 79 -45.47 20.82 7.60
C VAL A 79 -45.54 20.55 6.09
N GLN A 80 -44.44 20.77 5.38
CA GLN A 80 -44.22 20.37 3.99
C GLN A 80 -43.15 19.30 3.90
N VAL A 81 -43.42 18.29 3.08
CA VAL A 81 -42.50 17.19 2.80
C VAL A 81 -42.04 17.31 1.35
N TYR A 82 -40.73 17.35 1.15
CA TYR A 82 -40.10 17.33 -0.17
C TYR A 82 -39.42 15.98 -0.37
N ALA A 83 -39.71 15.34 -1.50
CA ALA A 83 -38.97 14.16 -1.95
C ALA A 83 -37.90 14.61 -2.94
N LEU A 84 -36.63 14.43 -2.57
CA LEU A 84 -35.48 14.59 -3.44
C LEU A 84 -34.98 13.21 -3.87
N LYS A 85 -34.15 13.17 -4.91
CA LYS A 85 -33.49 11.94 -5.35
C LYS A 85 -32.62 11.41 -4.20
N ASN A 86 -33.13 10.39 -3.48
CA ASN A 86 -32.53 9.69 -2.34
C ASN A 86 -32.62 10.37 -0.95
N ALA A 87 -33.36 11.47 -0.82
CA ALA A 87 -33.52 12.14 0.47
C ALA A 87 -34.96 12.61 0.68
N LEU A 88 -35.39 12.57 1.94
CA LEU A 88 -36.64 13.18 2.36
C LEU A 88 -36.32 14.40 3.20
N VAL A 89 -36.89 15.55 2.82
CA VAL A 89 -36.77 16.79 3.58
C VAL A 89 -38.12 17.12 4.18
N ILE A 90 -38.17 17.28 5.50
CA ILE A 90 -39.37 17.71 6.23
C ILE A 90 -39.12 19.13 6.72
N ALA A 91 -39.93 20.09 6.27
CA ALA A 91 -39.78 21.50 6.60
C ALA A 91 -41.09 22.12 7.11
N ARG A 92 -41.01 23.12 7.99
CA ARG A 92 -42.19 23.86 8.46
C ARG A 92 -42.63 24.88 7.41
N ARG A 93 -43.93 24.99 7.16
CA ARG A 93 -44.52 25.96 6.23
C ARG A 93 -44.61 27.34 6.88
N THR A 94 -44.35 28.40 6.12
CA THR A 94 -44.52 29.79 6.57
C THR A 94 -45.80 30.45 6.07
N GLN A 95 -46.60 29.81 5.20
CA GLN A 95 -48.03 30.12 4.90
C GLN A 95 -48.61 29.15 3.83
N GLY A 96 -49.86 28.68 4.01
CA GLY A 96 -50.67 27.99 2.99
C GLY A 96 -51.21 26.60 3.40
N PHE A 97 -52.32 26.15 2.81
CA PHE A 97 -53.03 24.89 3.15
C PHE A 97 -52.30 23.63 2.68
N ALA A 98 -52.09 22.64 3.57
CA ALA A 98 -51.43 21.37 3.25
C ALA A 98 -52.46 20.30 2.90
N THR A 99 -52.25 19.62 1.77
CA THR A 99 -52.94 18.39 1.41
C THR A 99 -51.99 17.22 1.61
N ASN A 100 -52.52 16.06 2.02
CA ASN A 100 -51.79 14.79 2.15
C ASN A 100 -50.90 14.52 0.93
N VAL A 101 -49.58 14.46 1.12
CA VAL A 101 -48.64 14.07 0.06
C VAL A 101 -48.43 12.57 0.15
N MET A 102 -49.22 11.79 -0.60
CA MET A 102 -48.80 10.45 -0.98
C MET A 102 -47.83 10.58 -2.15
N ALA A 103 -46.53 10.36 -1.91
CA ALA A 103 -45.57 10.17 -2.98
C ALA A 103 -45.80 8.77 -3.61
N LYS A 104 -46.78 8.68 -4.51
CA LYS A 104 -47.03 7.47 -5.30
C LYS A 104 -46.06 7.42 -6.47
N GLY A 105 -45.24 6.38 -6.51
CA GLY A 105 -44.49 5.98 -7.69
C GLY A 105 -43.26 6.84 -7.95
N ILE A 106 -42.22 6.64 -7.14
CA ILE A 106 -40.87 6.72 -7.70
C ILE A 106 -40.62 5.37 -8.35
N PRO A 107 -40.45 5.28 -9.68
CA PRO A 107 -40.00 4.03 -10.29
C PRO A 107 -38.61 3.76 -9.72
N LEU A 108 -38.49 2.70 -8.91
CA LEU A 108 -37.23 2.15 -8.42
C LEU A 108 -36.39 1.49 -9.52
N HIS A 109 -36.59 1.88 -10.77
CA HIS A 109 -35.51 1.93 -11.75
C HIS A 109 -34.58 3.11 -11.43
N ALA A 110 -34.35 3.38 -10.13
CA ALA A 110 -33.34 4.30 -9.63
C ALA A 110 -32.09 4.02 -10.44
N MET A 111 -31.76 4.98 -11.31
CA MET A 111 -30.65 4.92 -12.24
C MET A 111 -29.49 4.26 -11.51
N LEU A 112 -29.23 2.99 -11.84
CA LEU A 112 -27.92 2.39 -11.67
C LEU A 112 -27.05 3.22 -12.60
N VAL A 113 -26.62 4.39 -12.12
CA VAL A 113 -25.45 5.04 -12.69
C VAL A 113 -24.34 4.11 -12.27
N GLU A 114 -24.09 3.11 -13.12
CA GLU A 114 -22.86 2.35 -13.06
C GLU A 114 -21.77 3.36 -13.34
N CYS A 115 -21.11 3.78 -12.27
CA CYS A 115 -19.90 4.56 -12.41
C CYS A 115 -18.91 3.74 -13.25
N LEU A 116 -18.28 4.43 -14.19
CA LEU A 116 -17.14 3.85 -14.90
C LEU A 116 -16.12 3.39 -13.87
N GLN A 117 -15.35 2.36 -14.23
CA GLN A 117 -14.25 1.88 -13.42
C GLN A 117 -13.39 3.10 -12.98
N SER A 118 -13.01 3.13 -11.71
CA SER A 118 -12.24 4.21 -11.10
C SER A 118 -13.00 5.47 -10.66
N THR A 119 -14.34 5.45 -10.62
CA THR A 119 -15.15 6.55 -10.05
C THR A 119 -16.19 6.07 -9.04
N TRP A 120 -16.55 6.92 -8.08
CA TRP A 120 -17.50 6.64 -7.01
C TRP A 120 -18.31 7.88 -6.58
N GLY A 121 -19.34 7.67 -5.77
CA GLY A 121 -20.16 8.71 -5.18
C GLY A 121 -21.38 9.10 -6.02
N LEU A 122 -22.12 10.12 -5.56
CA LEU A 122 -23.33 10.57 -6.23
C LEU A 122 -22.99 11.15 -7.60
N ASN A 123 -23.54 10.55 -8.67
CA ASN A 123 -23.23 10.88 -10.07
C ASN A 123 -21.76 10.66 -10.48
N CYS A 124 -21.00 9.81 -9.77
CA CYS A 124 -19.62 9.47 -10.11
C CYS A 124 -18.66 10.67 -10.15
N SER A 125 -18.90 11.65 -9.27
CA SER A 125 -18.12 12.89 -9.21
C SER A 125 -16.73 12.72 -8.59
N SER A 126 -16.46 11.58 -7.94
CA SER A 126 -15.21 11.33 -7.22
C SER A 126 -14.42 10.22 -7.90
N ASN A 127 -13.10 10.36 -7.95
CA ASN A 127 -12.21 9.30 -8.42
C ASN A 127 -11.86 8.35 -7.28
N CYS A 128 -11.67 7.07 -7.60
CA CYS A 128 -11.06 6.11 -6.67
C CYS A 128 -9.66 6.58 -6.29
N SER A 129 -9.22 6.24 -5.07
CA SER A 129 -7.85 6.51 -4.66
C SER A 129 -6.86 5.83 -5.62
N ILE A 130 -5.78 6.53 -5.97
CA ILE A 130 -4.67 5.97 -6.76
C ILE A 130 -3.98 4.80 -6.03
N ASN A 131 -4.16 4.72 -4.71
CA ASN A 131 -3.62 3.65 -3.87
C ASN A 131 -4.44 2.36 -3.98
N CYS A 132 -5.67 2.41 -4.51
CA CYS A 132 -6.46 1.22 -4.75
C CYS A 132 -5.84 0.41 -5.89
N PHE A 133 -5.78 -0.91 -5.71
CA PHE A 133 -5.34 -1.80 -6.78
C PHE A 133 -6.23 -1.64 -8.02
N ASN A 134 -5.61 -1.50 -9.20
CA ASN A 134 -6.28 -1.18 -10.47
C ASN A 134 -7.23 0.04 -10.43
N GLN A 135 -7.03 0.95 -9.47
CA GLN A 135 -7.98 2.05 -9.18
C GLN A 135 -9.43 1.53 -9.04
N SER A 136 -9.60 0.36 -8.42
CA SER A 136 -10.89 -0.30 -8.19
C SER A 136 -11.38 0.02 -6.77
N CYS A 137 -12.51 0.70 -6.66
CA CYS A 137 -13.14 1.03 -5.38
C CYS A 137 -14.65 0.86 -5.43
N ASP A 138 -15.28 0.72 -4.26
CA ASP A 138 -16.71 0.59 -4.12
C ASP A 138 -17.38 1.87 -4.62
N LYS A 139 -18.32 1.71 -5.55
CA LYS A 139 -18.95 2.83 -6.26
C LYS A 139 -19.76 3.76 -5.36
N TYR A 140 -20.08 3.34 -4.12
CA TYR A 140 -20.85 4.14 -3.17
C TYR A 140 -19.97 4.79 -2.10
N SER A 141 -19.00 4.05 -1.55
CA SER A 141 -18.18 4.47 -0.41
C SER A 141 -16.77 4.95 -0.78
N GLY A 142 -16.28 4.63 -1.98
CA GLY A 142 -14.92 4.96 -2.43
C GLY A 142 -13.82 4.08 -1.82
N ILE A 143 -14.20 3.06 -1.06
CA ILE A 143 -13.29 2.13 -0.36
C ILE A 143 -12.71 1.13 -1.37
N CYS A 144 -11.41 0.82 -1.31
CA CYS A 144 -10.78 -0.07 -2.30
C CYS A 144 -11.35 -1.50 -2.27
N ASN A 145 -11.71 -2.05 -3.43
CA ASN A 145 -12.36 -3.38 -3.53
C ASN A 145 -11.35 -4.54 -3.44
N GLU A 146 -10.27 -4.43 -4.19
CA GLU A 146 -9.31 -5.53 -4.42
C GLU A 146 -8.06 -5.41 -3.54
N GLY A 147 -8.02 -4.40 -2.68
CA GLY A 147 -6.88 -4.07 -1.83
C GLY A 147 -6.09 -2.87 -2.34
N CYS A 148 -4.84 -2.78 -1.87
CA CYS A 148 -4.01 -1.60 -2.08
C CYS A 148 -2.76 -1.92 -2.89
N ASN A 149 -2.41 -1.09 -3.87
CA ASN A 149 -1.14 -1.22 -4.58
C ASN A 149 -0.07 -0.36 -3.90
N GLY A 150 0.97 -0.98 -3.31
CA GLY A 150 2.03 -0.26 -2.61
C GLY A 150 1.71 0.17 -1.17
N TYR A 151 0.62 -0.34 -0.60
CA TYR A 151 0.20 -0.08 0.79
C TYR A 151 -0.27 -1.36 1.48
N VAL A 152 -0.09 -1.47 2.80
CA VAL A 152 -0.30 -2.72 3.56
C VAL A 152 -1.66 -2.82 4.25
N ASN A 153 -2.41 -1.72 4.39
CA ASN A 153 -3.60 -1.63 5.23
C ASN A 153 -4.91 -1.44 4.44
N PRO A 154 -5.37 -2.47 3.71
CA PRO A 154 -6.68 -2.42 3.10
C PRO A 154 -7.80 -2.35 4.15
N PRO A 155 -8.92 -1.70 3.83
CA PRO A 155 -9.20 -1.11 2.53
C PRO A 155 -8.85 0.40 2.46
N LEU A 156 -8.15 0.94 3.47
CA LEU A 156 -7.84 2.36 3.60
C LEU A 156 -6.62 2.80 2.78
N CYS A 157 -5.63 1.92 2.63
CA CYS A 157 -4.44 2.17 1.80
C CYS A 157 -3.68 3.46 2.17
N THR A 158 -3.42 3.65 3.47
CA THR A 158 -2.73 4.83 4.02
C THR A 158 -1.33 4.54 4.55
N THR A 159 -0.98 3.28 4.75
CA THR A 159 0.34 2.85 5.24
C THR A 159 1.11 2.20 4.11
N GLU A 160 2.19 2.83 3.67
CA GLU A 160 3.03 2.34 2.58
C GLU A 160 3.69 0.99 2.90
N CYS A 161 4.11 0.27 1.87
CA CYS A 161 4.97 -0.89 2.03
C CYS A 161 6.29 -0.54 2.73
N LEU A 162 6.87 -1.55 3.38
CA LEU A 162 8.27 -1.47 3.81
C LEU A 162 9.16 -1.38 2.56
N GLN A 163 10.36 -0.82 2.71
CA GLN A 163 11.31 -0.68 1.60
C GLN A 163 11.66 -2.01 0.91
N SER A 164 11.48 -3.14 1.61
CA SER A 164 11.74 -4.51 1.15
C SER A 164 10.53 -5.23 0.57
N THR A 165 9.36 -4.60 0.50
CA THR A 165 8.14 -5.20 -0.04
C THR A 165 7.41 -4.27 -1.02
N TRP A 166 6.62 -4.86 -1.93
CA TRP A 166 5.95 -4.14 -2.99
C TRP A 166 4.67 -4.85 -3.46
N GLY A 167 3.92 -4.17 -4.32
CA GLY A 167 2.75 -4.69 -5.02
C GLY A 167 1.48 -4.70 -4.18
N LEU A 168 0.57 -5.62 -4.52
CA LEU A 168 -0.74 -5.74 -3.86
C LEU A 168 -0.57 -6.12 -2.39
N ASN A 169 -1.05 -5.25 -1.50
CA ASN A 169 -1.00 -5.39 -0.05
C ASN A 169 0.42 -5.66 0.48
N CYS A 170 1.46 -5.23 -0.25
CA CYS A 170 2.87 -5.50 0.07
C CYS A 170 3.21 -7.00 0.17
N SER A 171 2.51 -7.85 -0.59
CA SER A 171 2.67 -9.30 -0.56
C SER A 171 3.90 -9.83 -1.31
N SER A 172 4.58 -8.98 -2.09
CA SER A 172 5.79 -9.34 -2.82
C SER A 172 7.03 -8.76 -2.14
N ASN A 173 8.11 -9.54 -2.10
CA ASN A 173 9.42 -9.07 -1.63
C ASN A 173 10.21 -8.43 -2.78
N CYS A 174 11.03 -7.44 -2.48
CA CYS A 174 12.02 -6.93 -3.40
C CYS A 174 13.04 -8.02 -3.78
N SER A 175 13.62 -7.91 -4.98
CA SER A 175 14.69 -8.80 -5.39
C SER A 175 15.88 -8.70 -4.44
N ILE A 176 16.50 -9.84 -4.09
CA ILE A 176 17.74 -9.88 -3.31
C ILE A 176 18.91 -9.16 -4.03
N ASN A 177 18.79 -9.00 -5.35
CA ASN A 177 19.77 -8.31 -6.17
C ASN A 177 19.66 -6.78 -6.04
N CYS A 178 18.55 -6.26 -5.49
CA CYS A 178 18.43 -4.83 -5.23
C CYS A 178 19.37 -4.42 -4.08
N PHE A 179 20.03 -3.29 -4.23
CA PHE A 179 20.84 -2.74 -3.14
C PHE A 179 19.95 -2.47 -1.90
N ASN A 180 20.42 -2.89 -0.72
CA ASN A 180 19.67 -2.89 0.53
C ASN A 180 18.29 -3.60 0.48
N GLN A 181 18.06 -4.48 -0.49
CA GLN A 181 16.74 -5.05 -0.79
C GLN A 181 15.67 -3.96 -0.97
N SER A 182 16.04 -2.80 -1.53
CA SER A 182 15.12 -1.69 -1.77
C SER A 182 14.54 -1.70 -3.18
N CYS A 183 13.22 -1.65 -3.28
CA CYS A 183 12.53 -1.53 -4.56
C CYS A 183 11.32 -0.61 -4.51
N ASP A 184 10.86 -0.18 -5.68
CA ASP A 184 9.66 0.64 -5.84
C ASP A 184 8.44 -0.15 -5.36
N LYS A 185 7.67 0.45 -4.46
CA LYS A 185 6.52 -0.19 -3.80
C LYS A 185 5.40 -0.60 -4.76
N TYR A 186 5.36 -0.07 -5.98
CA TYR A 186 4.35 -0.41 -6.98
C TYR A 186 4.82 -1.47 -7.98
N SER A 187 6.06 -1.38 -8.45
CA SER A 187 6.60 -2.17 -9.57
C SER A 187 7.63 -3.22 -9.19
N GLY A 188 8.21 -3.14 -7.99
CA GLY A 188 9.26 -4.06 -7.54
C GLY A 188 10.64 -3.80 -8.14
N ILE A 189 10.78 -2.71 -8.91
CA ILE A 189 12.02 -2.31 -9.59
C ILE A 189 13.00 -1.71 -8.57
N CYS A 190 14.28 -2.07 -8.62
CA CYS A 190 15.26 -1.62 -7.62
C CYS A 190 15.45 -0.09 -7.64
N ASN A 191 15.37 0.56 -6.46
CA ASN A 191 15.46 2.02 -6.35
C ASN A 191 16.90 2.53 -6.38
N GLU A 192 17.77 1.90 -5.60
CA GLU A 192 19.13 2.38 -5.31
C GLU A 192 20.18 1.69 -6.20
N GLY A 193 19.74 0.92 -7.21
CA GLY A 193 20.59 0.10 -8.05
C GLY A 193 20.73 -1.33 -7.53
N CYS A 194 21.82 -1.98 -7.93
CA CYS A 194 22.00 -3.42 -7.75
C CYS A 194 23.18 -3.76 -6.84
N ASN A 195 23.03 -4.73 -5.95
CA ASN A 195 24.14 -5.27 -5.17
C ASN A 195 24.73 -6.50 -5.85
N GLY A 196 25.95 -6.43 -6.37
CA GLY A 196 26.60 -7.54 -7.07
C GLY A 196 26.17 -7.74 -8.54
N TYR A 197 25.49 -6.75 -9.13
CA TYR A 197 25.06 -6.74 -10.54
C TYR A 197 25.25 -5.34 -11.15
N VAL A 198 25.35 -5.23 -12.48
CA VAL A 198 25.75 -3.98 -13.18
C VAL A 198 24.65 -3.29 -13.99
N ASN A 199 23.50 -3.94 -14.21
CA ASN A 199 22.45 -3.46 -15.11
C ASN A 199 21.17 -3.00 -14.36
N PRO A 200 21.24 -1.92 -13.56
CA PRO A 200 20.05 -1.38 -12.93
C PRO A 200 19.05 -0.86 -13.98
N PRO A 201 17.75 -0.89 -13.65
CA PRO A 201 17.22 -1.33 -12.37
C PRO A 201 16.82 -2.83 -12.35
N LEU A 202 17.18 -3.59 -13.39
CA LEU A 202 16.79 -5.00 -13.54
C LEU A 202 17.68 -5.96 -12.74
N CYS A 203 18.97 -5.64 -12.58
CA CYS A 203 19.91 -6.41 -11.75
C CYS A 203 19.98 -7.90 -12.13
N THR A 204 20.15 -8.18 -13.43
CA THR A 204 20.22 -9.54 -14.00
C THR A 204 21.61 -9.93 -14.50
N THR A 205 22.54 -8.98 -14.62
CA THR A 205 23.92 -9.23 -15.06
C THR A 205 24.89 -9.08 -13.89
N GLU A 206 25.49 -10.18 -13.47
CA GLU A 206 26.43 -10.23 -12.34
C GLU A 206 27.68 -9.37 -12.59
N CYS A 207 28.34 -8.97 -11.52
CA CYS A 207 29.67 -8.36 -11.59
C CYS A 207 30.70 -9.30 -12.24
N LEU A 208 31.72 -8.70 -12.85
CA LEU A 208 32.94 -9.43 -13.20
C LEU A 208 33.64 -9.89 -11.91
N GLN A 209 34.42 -10.97 -11.98
CA GLN A 209 35.11 -11.54 -10.80
C GLN A 209 35.97 -10.53 -10.03
N SER A 210 36.44 -9.49 -10.71
CA SER A 210 37.32 -8.44 -10.19
C SER A 210 36.58 -7.22 -9.64
N THR A 211 35.25 -7.26 -9.59
CA THR A 211 34.39 -6.14 -9.16
C THR A 211 33.28 -6.62 -8.25
N TRP A 212 32.80 -5.74 -7.35
CA TRP A 212 31.79 -6.08 -6.35
C TRP A 212 30.99 -4.85 -5.90
N GLY A 213 29.95 -5.10 -5.10
CA GLY A 213 29.16 -4.08 -4.42
C GLY A 213 28.11 -3.41 -5.31
N LEU A 214 27.77 -2.16 -4.97
CA LEU A 214 26.74 -1.39 -5.66
C LEU A 214 27.14 -1.14 -7.12
N ASN A 215 26.33 -1.65 -8.06
CA ASN A 215 26.53 -1.54 -9.50
C ASN A 215 27.92 -2.00 -9.97
N CYS A 216 28.57 -2.91 -9.21
CA CYS A 216 29.95 -3.35 -9.46
C CYS A 216 30.98 -2.21 -9.48
N SER A 217 30.73 -1.13 -8.73
CA SER A 217 31.58 0.06 -8.70
C SER A 217 32.87 -0.10 -7.88
N SER A 218 32.97 -1.15 -7.07
CA SER A 218 34.17 -1.45 -6.28
C SER A 218 35.02 -2.51 -6.97
N ASN A 219 36.34 -2.36 -6.93
CA ASN A 219 37.28 -3.38 -7.37
C ASN A 219 37.61 -4.33 -6.21
N CYS A 220 37.88 -5.59 -6.54
CA CYS A 220 38.46 -6.54 -5.59
C CYS A 220 39.84 -6.08 -5.12
N SER A 221 40.22 -6.46 -3.90
CA SER A 221 41.56 -6.18 -3.40
C SER A 221 42.62 -6.84 -4.30
N ILE A 222 43.72 -6.13 -4.54
CA ILE A 222 44.89 -6.68 -5.25
C ILE A 222 45.51 -7.86 -4.50
N ASN A 223 45.24 -7.97 -3.19
CA ASN A 223 45.70 -9.07 -2.35
C ASN A 223 44.87 -10.35 -2.55
N CYS A 224 43.69 -10.26 -3.16
CA CYS A 224 42.91 -11.44 -3.50
C CYS A 224 43.63 -12.24 -4.59
N PHE A 225 43.66 -13.56 -4.44
CA PHE A 225 44.18 -14.42 -5.50
C PHE A 225 43.35 -14.22 -6.79
N ASN A 226 44.05 -14.07 -7.93
CA ASN A 226 43.48 -13.72 -9.24
C ASN A 226 42.58 -12.45 -9.26
N GLN A 227 42.73 -11.57 -8.26
CA GLN A 227 41.81 -10.44 -8.03
C GLN A 227 40.33 -10.89 -8.00
N SER A 228 40.06 -12.10 -7.51
CA SER A 228 38.70 -12.66 -7.42
C SER A 228 38.12 -12.45 -6.03
N CYS A 229 36.94 -11.82 -5.96
CA CYS A 229 36.24 -11.60 -4.69
C CYS A 229 34.72 -11.79 -4.82
N ASP A 230 34.06 -11.97 -3.69
CA ASP A 230 32.61 -12.11 -3.61
C ASP A 230 31.94 -10.83 -4.10
N LYS A 231 31.03 -10.97 -5.07
CA LYS A 231 30.39 -9.85 -5.76
C LYS A 231 29.54 -8.96 -4.83
N TYR A 232 29.16 -9.43 -3.64
CA TYR A 232 28.38 -8.66 -2.67
C TYR A 232 29.25 -7.96 -1.63
N SER A 233 30.24 -8.67 -1.08
CA SER A 233 31.01 -8.25 0.10
C SER A 233 32.44 -7.81 -0.19
N GLY A 234 32.98 -8.13 -1.36
CA GLY A 234 34.37 -7.83 -1.72
C GLY A 234 35.42 -8.74 -1.08
N ILE A 235 34.96 -9.78 -0.37
CA ILE A 235 35.79 -10.73 0.36
C ILE A 235 36.45 -11.70 -0.64
N CYS A 236 37.75 -11.99 -0.49
CA CYS A 236 38.47 -12.81 -1.47
C CYS A 236 37.93 -14.26 -1.52
N ASN A 237 37.57 -14.74 -2.71
CA ASN A 237 36.94 -16.06 -2.89
C ASN A 237 37.95 -17.21 -2.78
N GLU A 238 39.08 -17.05 -3.47
CA GLU A 238 40.07 -18.12 -3.67
C GLU A 238 41.24 -18.02 -2.68
N GLY A 239 41.12 -17.16 -1.66
CA GLY A 239 42.18 -16.84 -0.71
C GLY A 239 43.04 -15.66 -1.16
N CYS A 240 44.24 -15.58 -0.60
CA CYS A 240 45.10 -14.41 -0.72
C CYS A 240 46.40 -14.71 -1.46
N ASN A 241 46.83 -13.81 -2.34
CA ASN A 241 48.15 -13.90 -2.96
C ASN A 241 49.18 -13.09 -2.17
N GLY A 242 50.15 -13.75 -1.52
CA GLY A 242 51.17 -13.06 -0.71
C GLY A 242 50.73 -12.66 0.70
N TYR A 243 49.59 -13.17 1.17
CA TYR A 243 49.05 -12.93 2.52
C TYR A 243 48.53 -14.24 3.13
N VAL A 244 48.53 -14.36 4.46
CA VAL A 244 48.27 -15.62 5.18
C VAL A 244 46.88 -15.73 5.79
N ASN A 245 46.12 -14.63 5.88
CA ASN A 245 44.86 -14.56 6.62
C ASN A 245 43.63 -14.37 5.71
N PRO A 246 43.27 -15.37 4.88
CA PRO A 246 42.04 -15.32 4.13
C PRO A 246 40.82 -15.29 5.09
N PRO A 247 39.72 -14.64 4.67
CA PRO A 247 39.57 -14.02 3.35
C PRO A 247 39.88 -12.50 3.33
N LEU A 248 40.46 -11.96 4.42
CA LEU A 248 40.74 -10.53 4.58
C LEU A 248 42.04 -10.08 3.91
N CYS A 249 43.04 -10.96 3.85
CA CYS A 249 44.31 -10.70 3.15
C CYS A 249 45.03 -9.43 3.61
N THR A 250 45.16 -9.25 4.92
CA THR A 250 45.79 -8.08 5.57
C THR A 250 47.13 -8.38 6.22
N THR A 251 47.48 -9.65 6.45
CA THR A 251 48.75 -10.08 7.03
C THR A 251 49.62 -10.71 5.94
N GLU A 252 50.74 -10.06 5.63
CA GLU A 252 51.68 -10.53 4.62
C GLU A 252 52.32 -11.88 4.97
N CYS A 253 52.84 -12.57 3.95
CA CYS A 253 53.68 -13.74 4.18
C CYS A 253 54.94 -13.40 4.99
N LEU A 254 55.47 -14.41 5.69
CA LEU A 254 56.82 -14.33 6.21
C LEU A 254 57.80 -14.25 5.03
N GLN A 255 58.99 -13.67 5.24
CA GLN A 255 60.00 -13.54 4.19
C GLN A 255 60.39 -14.88 3.52
N SER A 256 60.16 -16.01 4.20
CA SER A 256 60.47 -17.36 3.75
C SER A 256 59.32 -18.08 3.06
N THR A 257 58.16 -17.42 2.89
CA THR A 257 56.98 -18.00 2.24
C THR A 257 56.36 -17.06 1.23
N TRP A 258 55.65 -17.61 0.25
CA TRP A 258 55.05 -16.85 -0.86
C TRP A 258 53.83 -17.55 -1.46
N GLY A 259 53.16 -16.86 -2.38
CA GLY A 259 52.06 -17.37 -3.19
C GLY A 259 50.73 -17.44 -2.45
N LEU A 260 49.85 -18.34 -2.90
CA LEU A 260 48.50 -18.50 -2.36
C LEU A 260 48.54 -18.91 -0.87
N ASN A 261 47.97 -18.08 -0.01
CA ASN A 261 47.90 -18.25 1.44
C ASN A 261 49.27 -18.51 2.09
N CYS A 262 50.36 -18.06 1.46
CA CYS A 262 51.73 -18.32 1.89
C CYS A 262 52.07 -19.83 2.00
N SER A 263 51.42 -20.66 1.18
CA SER A 263 51.58 -22.12 1.20
C SER A 263 52.88 -22.62 0.54
N SER A 264 53.58 -21.75 -0.19
CA SER A 264 54.86 -22.08 -0.82
C SER A 264 56.03 -21.53 -0.01
N ASN A 265 57.09 -22.31 0.11
CA ASN A 265 58.35 -21.85 0.72
C ASN A 265 59.24 -21.22 -0.34
N CYS A 266 60.04 -20.23 0.05
CA CYS A 266 61.12 -19.71 -0.77
C CYS A 266 62.15 -20.82 -1.06
N SER A 267 62.84 -20.70 -2.20
CA SER A 267 63.95 -21.61 -2.52
C SER A 267 65.04 -21.53 -1.46
N ILE A 268 65.62 -22.67 -1.08
CA ILE A 268 66.79 -22.72 -0.19
C ILE A 268 68.01 -22.00 -0.78
N ASN A 269 68.01 -21.81 -2.11
CA ASN A 269 69.06 -21.12 -2.84
C ASN A 269 68.93 -19.59 -2.75
N CYS A 270 67.79 -19.07 -2.28
CA CYS A 270 67.66 -17.63 -2.03
C CYS A 270 68.55 -17.21 -0.86
N PHE A 271 69.20 -16.05 -1.00
CA PHE A 271 69.93 -15.44 0.11
C PHE A 271 68.96 -15.22 1.30
N ASN A 272 69.39 -15.64 2.51
CA ASN A 272 68.57 -15.67 3.73
C ASN A 272 67.20 -16.36 3.61
N GLN A 273 66.99 -17.22 2.60
CA GLN A 273 65.68 -17.79 2.25
C GLN A 273 64.60 -16.72 2.06
N SER A 274 64.97 -15.53 1.56
CA SER A 274 64.07 -14.41 1.32
C SER A 274 63.63 -14.35 -0.14
N CYS A 275 62.33 -14.32 -0.40
CA CYS A 275 61.77 -14.19 -1.75
C CYS A 275 60.55 -13.27 -1.80
N ASP A 276 60.20 -12.82 -2.99
CA ASP A 276 59.02 -11.99 -3.23
C ASP A 276 57.75 -12.77 -2.88
N LYS A 277 56.92 -12.20 -2.02
CA LYS A 277 55.72 -12.85 -1.47
C LYS A 277 54.68 -13.24 -2.53
N TYR A 278 54.71 -12.66 -3.73
CA TYR A 278 53.78 -12.97 -4.81
C TYR A 278 54.33 -14.02 -5.78
N SER A 279 55.59 -13.89 -6.19
CA SER A 279 56.19 -14.64 -7.29
C SER A 279 57.18 -15.73 -6.85
N GLY A 280 57.66 -15.69 -5.61
CA GLY A 280 58.66 -16.63 -5.10
C GLY A 280 60.09 -16.37 -5.56
N ILE A 281 60.31 -15.26 -6.28
CA ILE A 281 61.59 -14.87 -6.84
C ILE A 281 62.50 -14.31 -5.74
N CYS A 282 63.78 -14.71 -5.69
CA CYS A 282 64.67 -14.30 -4.60
C CYS A 282 64.92 -12.79 -4.58
N ASN A 283 64.75 -12.14 -3.42
CA ASN A 283 64.84 -10.67 -3.28
C ASN A 283 66.27 -10.14 -3.38
N GLU A 284 67.22 -10.81 -2.71
CA GLU A 284 68.60 -10.34 -2.52
C GLU A 284 69.64 -11.16 -3.32
N GLY A 285 69.18 -12.01 -4.25
CA GLY A 285 70.04 -12.89 -5.05
C GLY A 285 70.20 -14.30 -4.48
N CYS A 286 71.22 -15.01 -4.96
CA CYS A 286 71.38 -16.45 -4.74
C CYS A 286 72.61 -16.81 -3.90
N ASN A 287 72.50 -17.83 -3.06
CA ASN A 287 73.62 -18.44 -2.34
C ASN A 287 74.34 -19.46 -3.21
N GLY A 288 75.38 -19.05 -3.95
CA GLY A 288 76.23 -19.96 -4.73
C GLY A 288 75.68 -20.37 -6.11
N TYR A 289 74.78 -19.58 -6.69
CA TYR A 289 74.20 -19.79 -8.03
C TYR A 289 74.43 -18.55 -8.90
N VAL A 290 74.65 -18.76 -10.22
CA VAL A 290 75.02 -17.69 -11.16
C VAL A 290 73.85 -17.00 -11.85
N ASN A 291 72.61 -17.49 -11.71
CA ASN A 291 71.44 -16.95 -12.39
C ASN A 291 70.38 -16.31 -11.45
N PRO A 292 70.72 -15.24 -10.71
CA PRO A 292 69.70 -14.43 -10.06
C PRO A 292 68.66 -13.90 -11.07
N PRO A 293 67.37 -13.78 -10.68
CA PRO A 293 66.83 -14.05 -9.35
C PRO A 293 66.18 -15.45 -9.21
N LEU A 294 66.39 -16.35 -10.18
CA LEU A 294 65.79 -17.70 -10.21
C LEU A 294 66.59 -18.75 -9.42
N CYS A 295 67.91 -18.60 -9.33
CA CYS A 295 68.78 -19.45 -8.52
C CYS A 295 68.65 -20.95 -8.82
N THR A 296 68.66 -21.31 -10.11
CA THR A 296 68.49 -22.69 -10.61
C THR A 296 69.74 -23.27 -11.25
N THR A 297 70.80 -22.49 -11.49
CA THR A 297 72.07 -22.96 -12.05
C THR A 297 73.26 -22.72 -11.10
N ASP A 298 73.91 -23.80 -10.69
CA ASP A 298 75.10 -23.78 -9.82
C ASP A 298 76.29 -23.06 -10.49
N VAL A 299 77.18 -22.49 -9.67
CA VAL A 299 78.46 -21.86 -10.06
C VAL A 299 79.52 -22.91 -10.40
#